data_AF-A0A5C7LQG4-F1
#
_entry.id   AF-A0A5C7LQG4-F1
#
_cell.length_a   1.000
_cell.length_b   1.000
_cell.length_c   1.000
_cell.angle_alpha   90.00
_cell.angle_beta   90.00
_cell.angle_gamma   90.00
#
_symmetry.space_group_name_H-M   'P 1'
#
loop_
_entity.id
_entity.type
_entity.pdbx_description
1 polymer ?
#
loop_
_entity_poly.entity_id
_entity_poly.type
_entity_poly.pdbx_seq_one_letter_code
_entity_poly.pdbx_strand_id
1 'polypeptide(L)'
;MSGTKSDKELQTLLESISGKINSSPVLNGGFDKMMIIVENIKEKQAETSEKVTEIHKGLYAPDDGLYARVKSVESAIEHMADDFKKHADNDAANMGRISVSLEKLVDKDKDLEKRVEHTAKLKKIAGDDLEKLESVLKAKSTAGEWISKIVWAVLIAVLGGFGKALWDLVSHK
;
A
#
# COMPACT_ATOMS: atom_id res chain seq x y z
N MET A 1 51.33 -68.61 65.51
CA MET A 1 50.62 -67.31 65.60
C MET A 1 50.66 -66.59 64.23
N SER A 2 50.07 -67.18 63.17
CA SER A 2 50.19 -66.64 61.80
C SER A 2 48.86 -66.21 61.15
N GLY A 3 47.72 -66.37 61.83
CA GLY A 3 46.39 -66.06 61.26
C GLY A 3 45.97 -64.58 61.34
N THR A 4 46.49 -63.81 62.29
CA THR A 4 45.92 -62.48 62.63
C THR A 4 46.41 -61.31 61.78
N LYS A 5 47.57 -61.44 61.10
CA LYS A 5 48.08 -60.40 60.19
C LYS A 5 47.35 -60.41 58.84
N SER A 6 47.11 -61.59 58.29
CA SER A 6 46.43 -61.78 57.01
C SER A 6 44.98 -61.28 57.05
N ASP A 7 44.25 -61.54 58.14
CA ASP A 7 42.85 -61.12 58.29
C ASP A 7 42.71 -59.59 58.42
N LYS A 8 43.69 -58.92 59.04
CA LYS A 8 43.70 -57.46 59.16
C LYS A 8 43.91 -56.78 57.81
N GLU A 9 44.80 -57.33 56.98
CA GLU A 9 45.04 -56.84 55.61
C GLU A 9 43.81 -57.08 54.72
N LEU A 10 43.14 -58.22 54.89
CA LEU A 10 41.90 -58.53 54.18
C LEU A 10 40.76 -57.57 54.57
N GLN A 11 40.63 -57.24 55.86
CA GLN A 11 39.65 -56.25 56.33
C GLN A 11 39.91 -54.86 55.76
N THR A 12 41.16 -54.40 55.77
CA THR A 12 41.51 -53.09 55.21
C THR A 12 41.30 -53.04 53.69
N LEU A 13 41.56 -54.15 52.98
CA LEU A 13 41.26 -54.26 51.56
C LEU A 13 39.74 -54.22 51.30
N LEU A 14 38.94 -54.91 52.12
CA LEU A 14 37.49 -54.94 52.01
C LEU A 14 36.88 -53.56 52.28
N GLU A 15 37.37 -52.85 53.30
CA GLU A 15 36.96 -51.48 53.61
C GLU A 15 37.35 -50.51 52.49
N SER A 16 38.55 -50.66 51.92
CA SER A 16 39.01 -49.86 50.77
C SER A 16 38.13 -50.10 49.53
N ILE A 17 37.78 -51.35 49.23
CA ILE A 17 36.91 -51.69 48.11
C ILE A 17 35.49 -51.18 48.34
N SER A 18 34.94 -51.39 49.54
CA SER A 18 33.62 -50.87 49.94
C SER A 18 33.57 -49.34 49.84
N GLY A 19 34.61 -48.66 50.34
CA GLY A 19 34.76 -47.22 50.22
C GLY A 19 34.79 -46.75 48.77
N LYS A 20 35.53 -47.44 47.90
CA LYS A 20 35.59 -47.12 46.45
C LYS A 20 34.27 -47.36 45.72
N ILE A 21 33.53 -48.42 46.06
CA ILE A 21 32.21 -48.70 45.48
C ILE A 21 31.20 -47.64 45.91
N ASN A 22 31.14 -47.34 47.20
CA ASN A 22 30.18 -46.37 47.76
C ASN A 22 30.52 -44.92 47.40
N SER A 23 31.79 -44.59 47.16
CA SER A 23 32.21 -43.24 46.75
C SER A 23 32.18 -43.02 45.24
N SER A 24 32.11 -44.09 44.44
CA SER A 24 32.10 -43.97 42.97
C SER A 24 30.75 -43.42 42.48
N PRO A 25 30.69 -42.19 41.94
CA PRO A 25 29.43 -41.63 41.45
C PRO A 25 28.86 -42.44 40.30
N VAL A 26 29.75 -43.07 39.53
CA VAL A 26 29.44 -43.87 38.35
C VAL A 26 28.65 -45.13 38.72
N LEU A 27 29.04 -45.81 39.79
CA LEU A 27 28.37 -47.02 40.29
C LEU A 27 27.10 -46.71 41.09
N ASN A 28 26.92 -45.46 41.51
CA ASN A 28 25.77 -44.97 42.27
C ASN A 28 24.79 -44.16 41.41
N GLY A 29 24.50 -44.65 40.20
CA GLY A 29 23.50 -44.04 39.29
C GLY A 29 23.96 -42.75 38.60
N GLY A 30 25.26 -42.45 38.60
CA GLY A 30 25.81 -41.30 37.87
C GLY A 30 25.61 -41.41 36.36
N PHE A 31 25.70 -42.63 35.79
CA PHE A 31 25.39 -42.87 34.38
C PHE A 31 23.90 -42.71 34.08
N ASP A 32 23.01 -43.13 34.98
CA ASP A 32 21.56 -42.96 34.79
C ASP A 32 21.19 -41.47 34.78
N LYS A 33 21.75 -40.69 35.71
CA LYS A 33 21.59 -39.23 35.73
C LYS A 33 22.15 -38.58 34.46
N MET A 34 23.31 -39.05 33.98
CA MET A 34 23.90 -38.55 32.74
C MET A 34 23.01 -38.86 31.53
N MET A 35 22.43 -40.06 31.47
CA MET A 35 21.51 -40.45 30.40
C MET A 35 20.28 -39.53 30.37
N ILE A 36 19.66 -39.28 31.53
CA ILE A 36 18.52 -38.35 31.65
C ILE A 36 18.90 -36.93 31.20
N ILE A 37 20.09 -36.45 31.58
CA ILE A 37 20.56 -35.11 31.16
C ILE A 37 20.75 -35.06 29.64
N VAL A 38 21.34 -36.09 29.04
CA VAL A 38 21.55 -36.17 27.59
C VAL A 38 20.22 -36.21 26.84
N GLU A 39 19.23 -36.96 27.33
CA GLU A 39 17.88 -36.98 26.76
C GLU A 39 17.24 -35.58 26.81
N ASN A 40 17.30 -34.90 27.95
CA ASN A 40 16.81 -33.54 28.10
C ASN A 40 17.52 -32.55 27.16
N ILE A 41 18.85 -32.67 27.01
CA ILE A 41 19.62 -31.83 26.08
C ILE A 41 19.15 -32.07 24.65
N LYS A 42 18.96 -33.34 24.25
CA LYS A 42 18.51 -33.71 22.91
C LYS A 42 17.12 -33.13 22.62
N GLU A 43 16.20 -33.22 23.57
CA GLU A 43 14.86 -32.65 23.44
C GLU A 43 14.93 -31.12 23.27
N LYS A 44 15.69 -30.43 24.12
CA LYS A 44 15.85 -28.97 24.04
C LYS A 44 16.53 -28.51 22.75
N GLN A 45 17.49 -29.29 22.23
CA GLN A 45 18.11 -29.03 20.94
C GLN A 45 17.14 -29.20 19.79
N ALA A 46 16.28 -30.22 19.81
CA ALA A 46 15.24 -30.42 18.80
C ALA A 46 14.25 -29.24 18.80
N GLU A 47 13.76 -28.84 19.98
CA GLU A 47 12.85 -27.69 20.14
C GLU A 47 13.50 -26.39 19.61
N THR A 48 14.79 -26.18 19.90
CA THR A 48 15.51 -25.00 19.41
C THR A 48 15.67 -25.03 17.89
N SER A 49 16.00 -26.19 17.32
CA SER A 49 16.16 -26.35 15.88
C SER A 49 14.85 -26.09 15.13
N GLU A 50 13.72 -26.51 15.68
CA GLU A 50 12.39 -26.22 15.13
C GLU A 50 12.11 -24.72 15.13
N LYS A 51 12.35 -24.04 16.26
CA LYS A 51 12.16 -22.58 16.36
C LYS A 51 13.04 -21.81 15.36
N VAL A 52 14.30 -22.22 15.20
CA VAL A 52 15.20 -21.62 14.20
C VAL A 52 14.67 -21.81 12.78
N THR A 53 14.10 -22.99 12.49
CA THR A 53 13.49 -23.28 11.20
C THR A 53 12.26 -22.40 10.94
N GLU A 54 11.41 -22.21 11.95
CA GLU A 54 10.25 -21.31 11.85
C GLU A 54 10.65 -19.85 11.67
N ILE A 55 11.69 -19.39 12.38
CA ILE A 55 12.26 -18.04 12.16
C ILE A 55 12.76 -17.91 10.72
N HIS A 56 13.49 -18.90 10.21
CA HIS A 56 14.00 -18.87 8.84
C HIS A 56 12.85 -18.79 7.81
N LYS A 57 11.78 -19.56 8.01
CA LYS A 57 10.58 -19.47 7.17
C LYS A 57 9.95 -18.08 7.25
N GLY A 58 9.70 -17.55 8.46
CA GLY A 58 9.11 -16.23 8.62
C GLY A 58 9.94 -15.08 8.05
N LEU A 59 11.28 -15.22 7.98
CA LEU A 59 12.14 -14.23 7.35
C LEU A 59 12.15 -14.35 5.82
N TYR A 60 12.33 -15.57 5.31
CA TYR A 60 12.71 -15.81 3.92
C TYR A 60 11.61 -16.46 3.07
N ALA A 61 10.41 -16.66 3.60
CA ALA A 61 9.31 -17.14 2.78
C ALA A 61 9.06 -16.20 1.59
N PRO A 62 8.82 -16.74 0.39
CA PRO A 62 8.88 -15.99 -0.85
C PRO A 62 7.79 -14.91 -0.96
N ASP A 63 6.61 -15.13 -0.37
CA ASP A 63 5.45 -14.26 -0.53
C ASP A 63 5.13 -13.48 0.75
N ASP A 64 5.19 -14.14 1.91
CA ASP A 64 4.80 -13.59 3.22
C ASP A 64 5.99 -13.35 4.16
N GLY A 65 7.19 -13.76 3.74
CA GLY A 65 8.42 -13.53 4.51
C GLY A 65 8.72 -12.05 4.68
N LEU A 66 9.37 -11.71 5.78
CA LEU A 66 9.71 -10.33 6.10
C LEU A 66 10.49 -9.65 4.96
N TYR A 67 11.45 -10.35 4.35
CA TYR A 67 12.22 -9.81 3.22
C TYR A 67 11.37 -9.55 1.98
N ALA A 68 10.44 -10.45 1.66
CA ALA A 68 9.52 -10.28 0.54
C ALA A 68 8.63 -9.04 0.74
N ARG A 69 8.12 -8.87 1.96
CA ARG A 69 7.28 -7.71 2.33
C ARG A 69 8.06 -6.40 2.27
N VAL A 70 9.28 -6.36 2.78
CA VAL A 70 10.15 -5.17 2.71
C VAL A 70 10.41 -4.80 1.26
N LYS A 71 10.80 -5.78 0.42
CA LYS A 71 11.04 -5.53 -1.01
C LYS A 71 9.80 -5.03 -1.74
N SER A 72 8.62 -5.56 -1.41
CA SER A 72 7.36 -5.09 -1.99
C SER A 72 7.07 -3.64 -1.60
N VAL A 73 7.35 -3.25 -0.36
CA VAL A 73 7.17 -1.87 0.11
C VAL A 73 8.18 -0.93 -0.55
N GLU A 74 9.44 -1.33 -0.66
CA GLU A 74 10.48 -0.57 -1.36
C GLU A 74 10.09 -0.33 -2.82
N SER A 75 9.64 -1.37 -3.53
CA SER A 75 9.17 -1.25 -4.91
C SER A 75 7.94 -0.34 -5.02
N ALA A 76 6.99 -0.41 -4.09
CA ALA A 76 5.83 0.48 -4.08
C ALA A 76 6.23 1.95 -3.86
N ILE A 77 7.19 2.22 -2.98
CA ILE A 77 7.72 3.57 -2.74
C ILE A 77 8.43 4.10 -4.00
N GLU A 78 9.23 3.26 -4.66
CA GLU A 78 9.91 3.63 -5.91
C GLU A 78 8.91 3.98 -7.01
N HIS A 79 7.87 3.15 -7.19
CA HIS A 79 6.79 3.44 -8.13
C HIS A 79 6.04 4.73 -7.80
N MET A 80 5.74 4.98 -6.51
CA MET A 80 5.13 6.25 -6.10
C MET A 80 6.02 7.45 -6.43
N ALA A 81 7.33 7.35 -6.18
CA ALA A 81 8.26 8.44 -6.50
C ALA A 81 8.31 8.73 -8.01
N ASP A 82 8.32 7.69 -8.84
CA ASP A 82 8.28 7.81 -10.30
C ASP A 82 6.96 8.43 -10.79
N ASP A 83 5.82 8.01 -10.23
CA ASP A 83 4.52 8.57 -10.59
C ASP A 83 4.42 10.04 -10.17
N PHE A 84 4.89 10.41 -8.98
CA PHE A 84 4.97 11.81 -8.56
C PHE A 84 5.80 12.66 -9.52
N LYS A 85 6.94 12.15 -9.97
CA LYS A 85 7.79 12.85 -10.94
C LYS A 85 7.08 13.04 -12.29
N LYS A 86 6.45 11.99 -12.81
CA LYS A 86 5.68 12.07 -14.06
C LYS A 86 4.52 13.04 -13.95
N HIS A 87 3.83 13.08 -12.82
CA HIS A 87 2.74 14.03 -12.58
C HIS A 87 3.25 15.46 -12.46
N ALA A 88 4.35 15.71 -11.74
CA ALA A 88 4.97 17.03 -11.65
C ALA A 88 5.41 17.57 -13.02
N ASP A 89 6.03 16.73 -13.85
CA ASP A 89 6.46 17.12 -15.21
C ASP A 89 5.26 17.43 -16.11
N ASN A 90 4.20 16.60 -16.04
CA ASN A 90 2.97 16.83 -16.81
C ASN A 90 2.18 18.05 -16.33
N ASP A 91 2.15 18.32 -15.03
CA ASP A 91 1.47 19.49 -14.47
C ASP A 91 2.18 20.78 -14.88
N ALA A 92 3.52 20.81 -14.91
CA ALA A 92 4.27 21.95 -15.43
C ALA A 92 3.94 22.21 -16.92
N ALA A 93 3.88 21.15 -17.74
CA ALA A 93 3.50 21.25 -19.15
C ALA A 93 2.04 21.71 -19.34
N ASN A 94 1.12 21.17 -18.53
CA ASN A 94 -0.29 21.55 -18.57
C ASN A 94 -0.52 22.99 -18.10
N MET A 95 0.20 23.44 -17.08
CA MET A 95 0.10 24.82 -16.60
C MET A 95 0.55 25.82 -17.66
N GLY A 96 1.60 25.49 -18.44
CA GLY A 96 1.99 26.29 -19.61
C GLY A 96 0.93 26.31 -20.72
N ARG A 97 0.16 25.24 -20.91
CA ARG A 97 -0.98 25.24 -21.85
C ARG A 97 -2.16 26.05 -21.34
N ILE A 98 -2.42 26.00 -20.04
CA ILE A 98 -3.48 26.77 -19.38
C ILE A 98 -3.18 28.26 -19.48
N SER A 99 -1.94 28.69 -19.23
CA SER A 99 -1.56 30.11 -19.33
C SER A 99 -1.73 30.65 -20.75
N VAL A 100 -1.27 29.92 -21.78
CA VAL A 100 -1.46 30.30 -23.20
C VAL A 100 -2.95 30.35 -23.57
N SER A 101 -3.76 29.43 -23.03
CA SER A 101 -5.20 29.42 -23.27
C SER A 101 -5.90 30.58 -22.58
N LEU A 102 -5.48 30.94 -21.36
CA LEU A 102 -5.96 32.13 -20.65
C LEU A 102 -5.62 33.41 -21.43
N GLU A 103 -4.39 33.54 -21.94
CA GLU A 103 -3.97 34.70 -22.71
C GLU A 103 -4.83 34.89 -23.98
N LYS A 104 -5.10 33.79 -24.70
CA LYS A 104 -6.02 33.81 -25.85
C LYS A 104 -7.45 34.19 -25.49
N LEU A 105 -7.93 33.82 -24.29
CA LEU A 105 -9.26 34.21 -23.82
C LEU A 105 -9.30 35.70 -23.47
N VAL A 106 -8.25 36.22 -22.83
CA VAL A 106 -8.11 37.66 -22.52
C VAL A 106 -8.08 38.49 -23.80
N ASP A 107 -7.35 38.05 -24.83
CA ASP A 107 -7.32 38.76 -26.12
C ASP A 107 -8.65 38.72 -26.85
N LYS A 108 -9.36 37.58 -26.82
CA LYS A 108 -10.71 37.47 -27.37
C LYS A 108 -11.70 38.36 -26.64
N ASP A 109 -11.58 38.50 -25.32
CA ASP A 109 -12.45 39.37 -24.52
C ASP A 109 -12.23 40.85 -24.87
N LYS A 110 -10.97 41.29 -25.06
CA LYS A 110 -10.65 42.64 -25.56
C LYS A 110 -11.16 42.89 -26.98
N ASP A 111 -11.11 41.89 -27.87
CA ASP A 111 -11.69 42.00 -29.22
C ASP A 111 -13.22 42.09 -29.16
N LEU A 112 -13.85 41.31 -28.27
CA LEU A 112 -15.29 41.39 -27.99
C LEU A 112 -15.68 42.74 -27.42
N GLU A 113 -14.93 43.32 -26.48
CA GLU A 113 -15.18 44.65 -25.92
C GLU A 113 -15.12 45.73 -27.02
N LYS A 114 -14.10 45.68 -27.89
CA LYS A 114 -14.00 46.56 -29.07
C LYS A 114 -15.15 46.35 -30.04
N ARG A 115 -15.57 45.10 -30.28
CA ARG A 115 -16.73 44.79 -31.14
C ARG A 115 -18.03 45.26 -30.52
N VAL A 116 -18.20 45.18 -29.20
CA VAL A 116 -19.36 45.71 -28.48
C VAL A 116 -19.38 47.23 -28.53
N GLU A 117 -18.24 47.90 -28.39
CA GLU A 117 -18.13 49.35 -28.60
C GLU A 117 -18.42 49.75 -30.05
N HIS A 118 -17.90 49.03 -31.04
CA HIS A 118 -18.21 49.27 -32.45
C HIS A 118 -19.68 48.98 -32.74
N THR A 119 -20.27 47.96 -32.13
CA THR A 119 -21.69 47.64 -32.24
C THR A 119 -22.54 48.68 -31.52
N ALA A 120 -22.06 49.27 -30.41
CA ALA A 120 -22.73 50.37 -29.71
C ALA A 120 -22.66 51.68 -30.51
N LYS A 121 -21.53 51.94 -31.20
CA LYS A 121 -21.38 53.05 -32.16
C LYS A 121 -22.27 52.83 -33.39
N LEU A 122 -22.35 51.60 -33.89
CA LEU A 122 -23.29 51.21 -34.95
C LEU A 122 -24.76 51.30 -34.48
N LYS A 123 -25.06 50.97 -33.21
CA LYS A 123 -26.38 51.09 -32.58
C LYS A 123 -26.80 52.55 -32.38
N LYS A 124 -25.84 53.46 -32.19
CA LYS A 124 -26.08 54.91 -32.12
C LYS A 124 -26.28 55.53 -33.51
N ILE A 125 -25.75 54.91 -34.56
CA ILE A 125 -25.92 55.32 -35.97
C ILE A 125 -27.18 54.69 -36.58
N ALA A 126 -27.59 53.49 -36.14
CA ALA A 126 -28.77 52.77 -36.63
C ALA A 126 -30.03 53.04 -35.77
N GLY A 127 -30.24 54.28 -35.34
CA GLY A 127 -31.46 54.70 -34.64
C GLY A 127 -32.74 54.66 -35.50
N ASP A 128 -32.62 54.40 -36.81
CA ASP A 128 -33.71 54.47 -37.78
C ASP A 128 -34.34 53.11 -38.18
N ASP A 129 -33.80 51.95 -37.79
CA ASP A 129 -34.34 50.64 -38.22
C ASP A 129 -35.06 49.89 -37.08
N LEU A 130 -35.88 50.63 -36.33
CA LEU A 130 -36.65 50.14 -35.18
C LEU A 130 -37.75 49.11 -35.56
N GLU A 131 -38.18 49.07 -36.82
CA GLU A 131 -39.24 48.16 -37.30
C GLU A 131 -38.74 46.73 -37.52
N LYS A 132 -37.46 46.51 -37.87
CA LYS A 132 -36.92 45.16 -38.06
C LYS A 132 -36.62 44.43 -36.74
N LEU A 133 -36.44 45.17 -35.64
CA LEU A 133 -36.05 44.61 -34.35
C LEU A 133 -37.17 43.79 -33.67
N GLU A 134 -38.44 44.11 -33.96
CA GLU A 134 -39.59 43.45 -33.34
C GLU A 134 -39.77 42.00 -33.85
N SER A 135 -39.40 41.76 -35.11
CA SER A 135 -39.39 40.41 -35.71
C SER A 135 -38.27 39.52 -35.15
N VAL A 136 -37.11 40.11 -34.83
CA VAL A 136 -35.95 39.42 -34.26
C VAL A 136 -36.14 39.13 -32.76
N LEU A 137 -36.88 39.98 -32.05
CA LEU A 137 -37.27 39.75 -30.65
C LEU A 137 -38.20 38.54 -30.48
N LYS A 138 -39.14 38.33 -31.42
CA LYS A 138 -39.96 37.11 -31.46
C LYS A 138 -39.14 35.86 -31.79
N ALA A 139 -38.16 35.97 -32.69
CA ALA A 139 -37.25 34.86 -32.99
C ALA A 139 -36.37 34.47 -31.79
N LYS A 140 -36.05 35.40 -30.89
CA LYS A 140 -35.24 35.16 -29.68
C LYS A 140 -35.99 34.40 -28.58
N SER A 141 -37.31 34.58 -28.44
CA SER A 141 -38.07 33.83 -27.42
C SER A 141 -38.25 32.36 -27.81
N THR A 142 -38.52 32.07 -29.10
CA THR A 142 -38.53 30.70 -29.63
C THR A 142 -37.15 30.07 -29.57
N ALA A 143 -36.08 30.88 -29.72
CA ALA A 143 -34.71 30.43 -29.56
C ALA A 143 -34.33 30.05 -28.11
N GLY A 144 -35.00 30.64 -27.10
CA GLY A 144 -34.76 30.29 -25.69
C GLY A 144 -35.28 28.91 -25.31
N GLU A 145 -36.42 28.48 -25.88
CA GLU A 145 -37.08 27.22 -25.53
C GLU A 145 -36.37 25.97 -26.07
N TRP A 146 -35.72 26.03 -27.24
CA TRP A 146 -34.98 24.87 -27.75
C TRP A 146 -33.62 24.72 -27.06
N ILE A 147 -32.97 25.82 -26.67
CA ILE A 147 -31.71 25.79 -25.91
C ILE A 147 -31.95 25.21 -24.51
N SER A 148 -33.05 25.56 -23.84
CA SER A 148 -33.38 24.98 -22.52
C SER A 148 -33.64 23.47 -22.61
N LYS A 149 -34.30 23.00 -23.67
CA LYS A 149 -34.49 21.56 -23.95
C LYS A 149 -33.17 20.84 -24.19
N ILE A 150 -32.22 21.46 -24.90
CA ILE A 150 -30.88 20.89 -25.12
C ILE A 150 -30.10 20.80 -23.80
N VAL A 151 -30.12 21.85 -22.98
CA VAL A 151 -29.46 21.82 -21.66
C VAL A 151 -30.03 20.71 -20.79
N TRP A 152 -31.36 20.56 -20.73
CA TRP A 152 -31.99 19.45 -20.01
C TRP A 152 -31.63 18.08 -20.58
N ALA A 153 -31.57 17.93 -21.91
CA ALA A 153 -31.18 16.68 -22.56
C ALA A 153 -29.74 16.27 -22.24
N VAL A 154 -28.80 17.24 -22.25
CA VAL A 154 -27.40 17.00 -21.87
C VAL A 154 -27.29 16.63 -20.40
N LEU A 155 -28.05 17.29 -19.52
CA LEU A 155 -28.04 17.03 -18.09
C LEU A 155 -28.58 15.62 -17.76
N ILE A 156 -29.65 15.19 -18.44
CA ILE A 156 -30.18 13.81 -18.33
C ILE A 156 -29.19 12.79 -18.90
N ALA A 157 -28.52 13.07 -20.02
CA ALA A 157 -27.55 12.16 -20.61
C ALA A 157 -26.33 11.95 -19.69
N VAL A 158 -25.84 13.02 -19.05
CA VAL A 158 -24.74 12.94 -18.08
C VAL A 158 -25.19 12.15 -16.85
N LEU A 159 -26.35 12.47 -16.26
CA LEU A 159 -26.86 11.73 -15.10
C LEU A 159 -27.16 10.26 -15.40
N GLY A 160 -27.69 9.95 -16.59
CA GLY A 160 -27.94 8.57 -17.04
C GLY A 160 -26.64 7.79 -17.27
N GLY A 161 -25.61 8.43 -17.83
CA GLY A 161 -24.28 7.85 -17.98
C GLY A 161 -23.62 7.53 -16.63
N PHE A 162 -23.73 8.46 -15.67
CA PHE A 162 -23.24 8.24 -14.30
C PHE A 162 -24.03 7.15 -13.55
N GLY A 163 -25.34 7.06 -13.75
CA GLY A 163 -26.17 6.00 -13.17
C GLY A 163 -25.77 4.60 -13.66
N LYS A 164 -25.48 4.45 -14.95
CA LYS A 164 -25.01 3.18 -15.52
C LYS A 164 -23.61 2.80 -15.03
N ALA A 165 -22.70 3.76 -14.93
CA ALA A 165 -21.36 3.53 -14.40
C ALA A 165 -21.37 3.11 -12.93
N LEU A 166 -22.25 3.69 -12.10
CA LEU A 166 -22.42 3.30 -10.70
C LEU A 166 -23.09 1.92 -10.56
N TRP A 167 -24.05 1.59 -11.43
CA TRP A 167 -24.71 0.28 -11.44
C TRP A 167 -23.77 -0.86 -11.87
N ASP A 168 -22.94 -0.65 -12.91
CA ASP A 168 -21.94 -1.61 -13.34
C ASP A 168 -20.85 -1.82 -12.27
N LEU A 169 -20.51 -0.80 -11.46
CA LEU A 169 -19.53 -0.92 -10.39
C LEU A 169 -20.07 -1.64 -9.13
N VAL A 170 -21.37 -1.54 -8.86
CA VAL A 170 -22.04 -2.22 -7.73
C VAL A 170 -22.44 -3.67 -8.06
N SER A 171 -22.78 -3.97 -9.32
CA SER A 171 -23.22 -5.31 -9.74
C SER A 171 -22.08 -6.28 -10.09
N HIS A 172 -20.82 -5.82 -10.08
CA HIS A 172 -19.62 -6.63 -10.31
C HIS A 172 -18.79 -6.88 -9.04
N LYS A 173 -19.45 -6.89 -7.87
CA LYS A 173 -18.85 -7.26 -6.58
C LYS A 173 -19.61 -8.39 -5.91
#